data_AF-A0A521VHM9-F1
#
_entry.id   AF-A0A521VHM9-F1
#
_cell.length_a   1.000
_cell.length_b   1.000
_cell.length_c   1.000
_cell.angle_alpha   90.00
_cell.angle_beta   90.00
_cell.angle_gamma   90.00
#
_symmetry.space_group_name_H-M   'P 1'
#
loop_
_entity.id
_entity.type
_entity.pdbx_description
1 polymer ?
#
loop_
_entity_poly.entity_id
_entity_poly.type
_entity_poly.pdbx_seq_one_letter_code
_entity_poly.pdbx_strand_id
1 'polypeptide(L)'
;MRLNYRFSFFTLLFFLASFTVGAQEALPQYTVRIGSFANPKPADFLALHNLGFVYAKERPSTNTDVFIGGYTSKTEADGMVEILKSKGHVNAGVSELNVKGGNATSMIQLATRSVGDDIDWRKFMQVGQVYVLLENKSIKIFTGIFSDDETARKQLPRIREMGFDGAFPKVVNNALLHEAGEFESGSTTKKPLIPLDFSGRPTVSKKEASPAPATYEDVAILVPAKSGGELTAKGSPPAAKIAPPPSQALPDIRPGVKRTSALQLQKILKAEGTYQGSLDGYYGAGTKASYAIAAGSNRQFQKYRVLEKHFAYPANEAPKGSLQYYINTLWDDPKTALDGFEASNAPIAKAYRAYFLFVNDGANADVNQLMNEAITQAFAGKKTTFPKFDPTANYAYFDLDQLLLHIRYLHEVSPGNLAVPCWIFRKHSAAALQAFGPQAGRADSNLSAGTCGGFWEWEEVQLLNAICLDICPATERNVAKDHESQLALASLYLTPKAPGSEESKALEAWNTSLWKGIDAWSSRDPMLEEMNTALKLVYFQTWVLLEDFYMNEGFSAKESKALALEALKAIVGNHLARFI
;
A
#
# COMPACT_ATOMS: atom_id res chain seq x y z
N MET A 1 -84.72 26.96 -8.57
CA MET A 1 -85.19 25.62 -8.17
C MET A 1 -84.36 25.20 -6.96
N ARG A 2 -85.04 24.96 -5.81
CA ARG A 2 -84.67 24.20 -4.58
C ARG A 2 -83.24 23.60 -4.51
N LEU A 3 -82.48 23.52 -3.42
CA LEU A 3 -82.70 23.63 -1.97
C LEU A 3 -81.31 23.53 -1.27
N ASN A 4 -81.18 24.10 -0.07
CA ASN A 4 -80.41 23.64 1.13
C ASN A 4 -78.87 23.49 1.18
N TYR A 5 -78.27 24.41 1.95
CA TYR A 5 -77.47 24.22 3.19
C TYR A 5 -77.09 22.79 3.64
N ARG A 6 -75.83 22.61 4.06
CA ARG A 6 -75.47 22.43 5.49
C ARG A 6 -73.96 22.49 5.76
N PHE A 7 -73.63 23.29 6.78
CA PHE A 7 -72.44 23.29 7.64
C PHE A 7 -71.97 21.87 8.02
N SER A 8 -70.66 21.63 8.11
CA SER A 8 -70.04 21.36 9.42
C SER A 8 -68.51 21.42 9.41
N PHE A 9 -68.04 22.09 10.44
CA PHE A 9 -66.68 22.34 10.89
C PHE A 9 -66.19 21.07 11.62
N PHE A 10 -65.08 20.44 11.23
CA PHE A 10 -64.10 19.79 12.13
C PHE A 10 -62.99 19.05 11.36
N THR A 11 -61.75 19.22 11.83
CA THR A 11 -60.57 18.34 11.63
C THR A 11 -59.92 18.30 10.24
N LEU A 12 -58.82 19.03 10.04
CA LEU A 12 -57.48 18.42 9.91
C LEU A 12 -56.39 19.51 9.99
N LEU A 13 -55.84 19.65 11.19
CA LEU A 13 -54.54 20.26 11.44
C LEU A 13 -53.49 19.21 11.06
N PHE A 14 -52.62 19.51 10.10
CA PHE A 14 -51.32 18.88 9.73
C PHE A 14 -51.16 18.84 8.21
N PHE A 15 -50.45 19.83 7.63
CA PHE A 15 -49.49 19.65 6.54
C PHE A 15 -48.84 21.02 6.22
N LEU A 16 -48.13 21.57 7.19
CA LEU A 16 -47.04 22.53 6.94
C LEU A 16 -45.75 21.73 6.93
N ALA A 17 -45.51 21.01 5.83
CA ALA A 17 -44.20 20.45 5.52
C ALA A 17 -43.43 21.52 4.75
N SER A 18 -42.59 22.24 5.47
CA SER A 18 -41.54 23.08 4.91
C SER A 18 -40.68 22.23 3.98
N PHE A 19 -40.75 22.48 2.67
CA PHE A 19 -39.74 21.99 1.75
C PHE A 19 -38.43 22.75 2.02
N THR A 20 -37.61 22.22 2.92
CA THR A 20 -36.18 22.53 2.91
C THR A 20 -35.59 21.86 1.69
N VAL A 21 -35.43 22.62 0.60
CA VAL A 21 -34.54 22.25 -0.49
C VAL A 21 -33.12 22.27 0.09
N GLY A 22 -32.67 21.12 0.58
CA GLY A 22 -31.25 20.91 0.82
C GLY A 22 -30.55 20.97 -0.53
N ALA A 23 -29.77 22.02 -0.76
CA ALA A 23 -28.84 22.06 -1.89
C ALA A 23 -27.88 20.88 -1.72
N GLN A 24 -28.09 19.82 -2.49
CA GLN A 24 -27.14 18.72 -2.58
C GLN A 24 -25.92 19.29 -3.32
N GLU A 25 -24.80 19.52 -2.60
CA GLU A 25 -23.54 19.98 -3.22
C GLU A 25 -23.18 19.01 -4.35
N ALA A 26 -23.28 19.47 -5.60
CA ALA A 26 -22.98 18.66 -6.77
C ALA A 26 -21.46 18.48 -6.84
N LEU A 27 -20.99 17.23 -6.74
CA LEU A 27 -19.57 16.93 -6.78
C LEU A 27 -18.97 17.25 -8.16
N PRO A 28 -17.75 17.83 -8.24
CA PRO A 28 -17.06 18.05 -9.50
C PRO A 28 -16.84 16.70 -10.21
N GLN A 29 -17.17 16.65 -11.50
CA GLN A 29 -17.04 15.47 -12.36
C GLN A 29 -15.93 15.62 -13.40
N TYR A 30 -15.47 16.85 -13.63
CA TYR A 30 -14.51 17.18 -14.69
C TYR A 30 -13.40 18.09 -14.15
N THR A 31 -12.23 18.03 -14.76
CA THR A 31 -11.15 19.01 -14.63
C THR A 31 -10.59 19.29 -16.03
N VAL A 32 -9.81 20.35 -16.18
CA VAL A 32 -9.18 20.66 -17.47
C VAL A 32 -7.68 20.49 -17.34
N ARG A 33 -7.12 19.59 -18.16
CA ARG A 33 -5.67 19.46 -18.30
C ARG A 33 -5.18 20.56 -19.23
N ILE A 34 -4.27 21.40 -18.75
CA ILE A 34 -3.63 22.47 -19.53
C ILE A 34 -2.59 21.87 -20.48
N GLY A 35 -1.81 20.90 -20.00
CA GLY A 35 -0.77 20.23 -20.78
C GLY A 35 0.21 19.44 -19.91
N SER A 36 1.26 18.92 -20.55
CA SER A 36 2.41 18.31 -19.88
C SER A 36 3.64 19.18 -20.06
N PHE A 37 4.37 19.42 -18.97
CA PHE A 37 5.49 20.33 -18.95
C PHE A 37 6.68 19.68 -18.26
N ALA A 38 7.90 19.97 -18.72
CA ALA A 38 9.11 19.60 -17.99
C ALA A 38 9.35 20.64 -16.89
N ASN A 39 9.28 20.22 -15.62
CA ASN A 39 9.51 21.07 -14.44
C ASN A 39 8.67 22.38 -14.40
N PRO A 40 7.33 22.33 -14.52
CA PRO A 40 6.50 23.52 -14.48
C PRO A 40 6.59 24.23 -13.12
N LYS A 41 6.62 25.56 -13.13
CA LYS A 41 6.54 26.40 -11.93
C LYS A 41 5.20 27.13 -11.87
N PRO A 42 4.66 27.44 -10.68
CA PRO A 42 3.42 28.23 -10.58
C PRO A 42 3.51 29.58 -11.29
N ALA A 43 4.70 30.18 -11.26
CA ALA A 43 4.99 31.44 -11.93
C ALA A 43 4.70 31.40 -13.43
N ASP A 44 4.84 30.23 -14.07
CA ASP A 44 4.59 30.05 -15.51
C ASP A 44 3.09 30.15 -15.85
N PHE A 45 2.21 30.04 -14.85
CA PHE A 45 0.75 30.00 -15.00
C PHE A 45 0.03 31.17 -14.31
N LEU A 46 0.74 32.24 -13.91
CA LEU A 46 0.14 33.41 -13.23
C LEU A 46 -1.02 34.03 -14.01
N ALA A 47 -0.95 34.03 -15.35
CA ALA A 47 -2.01 34.54 -16.21
C ALA A 47 -3.34 33.75 -16.12
N LEU A 48 -3.30 32.55 -15.54
CA LEU A 48 -4.45 31.66 -15.37
C LEU A 48 -5.04 31.70 -13.95
N HIS A 49 -4.36 32.33 -12.99
CA HIS A 49 -4.74 32.32 -11.58
C HIS A 49 -6.18 32.78 -11.32
N ASN A 50 -6.64 33.79 -12.07
CA ASN A 50 -8.01 34.33 -11.96
C ASN A 50 -9.06 33.49 -12.68
N LEU A 51 -8.65 32.49 -13.46
CA LEU A 51 -9.56 31.62 -14.25
C LEU A 51 -9.89 30.34 -13.50
N GLY A 52 -8.95 29.82 -12.72
CA GLY A 52 -9.11 28.61 -11.94
C GLY A 52 -7.88 28.34 -11.09
N PHE A 53 -8.04 27.47 -10.10
CA PHE A 53 -6.91 26.98 -9.34
C PHE A 53 -6.06 26.06 -10.21
N VAL A 54 -4.79 26.42 -10.41
CA VAL A 54 -3.84 25.63 -11.19
C VAL A 54 -3.09 24.70 -10.26
N TYR A 55 -3.02 23.42 -10.62
CA TYR A 55 -2.38 22.39 -9.82
C TYR A 55 -1.67 21.37 -10.69
N ALA A 56 -0.70 20.66 -10.11
CA ALA A 56 0.17 19.76 -10.84
C ALA A 56 0.05 18.32 -10.35
N LYS A 57 0.09 17.35 -11.26
CA LYS A 57 0.26 15.94 -10.94
C LYS A 57 1.52 15.43 -11.62
N GLU A 58 2.47 14.95 -10.81
CA GLU A 58 3.70 14.35 -11.31
C GLU A 58 3.38 13.05 -12.07
N ARG A 59 4.08 12.81 -13.18
CA ARG A 59 4.06 11.54 -13.88
C ARG A 59 5.36 10.78 -13.59
N PRO A 60 5.41 9.44 -13.78
CA PRO A 60 6.64 8.67 -13.63
C PRO A 60 7.77 9.07 -14.60
N SER A 61 7.45 9.77 -15.69
CA SER A 61 8.43 10.41 -16.57
C SER A 61 8.71 11.84 -16.12
N THR A 62 9.81 12.45 -16.55
CA THR A 62 10.26 13.83 -16.21
C THR A 62 9.28 14.97 -16.58
N ASN A 63 8.05 14.64 -16.97
CA ASN A 63 6.99 15.58 -17.32
C ASN A 63 5.90 15.58 -16.25
N THR A 64 5.43 16.77 -15.90
CA THR A 64 4.35 17.00 -14.94
C THR A 64 3.11 17.45 -15.69
N ASP A 65 1.96 16.84 -15.40
CA ASP A 65 0.69 17.28 -15.95
C ASP A 65 0.13 18.42 -15.12
N VAL A 66 -0.19 19.53 -15.77
CA VAL A 66 -0.77 20.71 -15.12
C VAL A 66 -2.24 20.78 -15.48
N PHE A 67 -3.06 20.98 -14.46
CA PHE A 67 -4.51 21.01 -14.52
C PHE A 67 -5.04 22.34 -13.97
N ILE A 68 -6.29 22.64 -14.28
CA ILE A 68 -7.00 23.80 -13.75
C ILE A 68 -8.44 23.46 -13.39
N GLY A 69 -8.82 23.84 -12.17
CA GLY A 69 -10.19 23.79 -11.68
C GLY A 69 -10.78 22.38 -11.48
N GLY A 70 -12.03 22.37 -11.02
CA GLY A 70 -12.88 21.19 -10.92
C GLY A 70 -14.32 21.62 -11.19
N TYR A 71 -14.98 20.99 -12.15
CA TYR A 71 -16.25 21.43 -12.74
C TYR A 71 -17.32 20.37 -12.56
N THR A 72 -18.54 20.78 -12.20
CA THR A 72 -19.68 19.86 -12.06
C THR A 72 -20.30 19.52 -13.41
N SER A 73 -20.09 20.36 -14.43
CA SER A 73 -20.58 20.15 -15.79
C SER A 73 -19.47 20.10 -16.83
N LYS A 74 -19.66 19.26 -17.85
CA LYS A 74 -18.73 19.19 -18.99
C LYS A 74 -18.70 20.51 -19.78
N THR A 75 -19.84 21.17 -19.91
CA THR A 75 -19.97 22.46 -20.61
C THR A 75 -19.09 23.55 -20.02
N GLU A 76 -18.99 23.64 -18.69
CA GLU A 76 -18.09 24.60 -18.03
C GLU A 76 -16.62 24.24 -18.24
N ALA A 77 -16.27 22.96 -18.22
CA ALA A 77 -14.92 22.49 -18.50
C ALA A 77 -14.53 22.75 -19.97
N ASP A 78 -15.43 22.50 -20.92
CA ASP A 78 -15.23 22.80 -22.34
C ASP A 78 -15.06 24.31 -22.56
N GLY A 79 -15.85 25.15 -21.88
CA GLY A 79 -15.68 26.60 -21.90
C GLY A 79 -14.29 27.05 -21.42
N MET A 80 -13.76 26.41 -20.37
CA MET A 80 -12.40 26.68 -19.90
C MET A 80 -11.34 26.22 -20.92
N VAL A 81 -11.52 25.08 -21.58
CA VAL A 81 -10.61 24.61 -22.65
C VAL A 81 -10.49 25.65 -23.77
N GLU A 82 -11.60 26.23 -24.20
CA GLU A 82 -11.58 27.26 -25.25
C GLU A 82 -10.85 28.54 -24.80
N ILE A 83 -11.05 28.95 -23.53
CA ILE A 83 -10.28 30.06 -22.93
C ILE A 83 -8.78 29.74 -22.92
N LEU A 84 -8.38 28.54 -22.51
CA LEU A 84 -6.97 28.12 -22.45
C LEU A 84 -6.32 28.07 -23.84
N LYS A 85 -7.03 27.53 -24.85
CA LYS A 85 -6.55 27.52 -26.25
C LYS A 85 -6.34 28.93 -26.78
N SER A 86 -7.27 29.86 -26.50
CA SER A 86 -7.11 31.27 -26.89
C SER A 86 -5.91 31.96 -26.24
N LYS A 87 -5.42 31.41 -25.11
CA LYS A 87 -4.24 31.86 -24.36
C LYS A 87 -2.95 31.10 -24.71
N GLY A 88 -2.98 30.26 -25.75
CA GLY A 88 -1.80 29.55 -26.27
C GLY A 88 -1.63 28.12 -25.76
N HIS A 89 -2.52 27.61 -24.90
CA HIS A 89 -2.48 26.22 -24.43
C HIS A 89 -3.26 25.31 -25.39
N VAL A 90 -2.70 25.09 -26.58
CA VAL A 90 -3.36 24.35 -27.68
C VAL A 90 -3.71 22.89 -27.35
N ASN A 91 -2.99 22.30 -26.39
CA ASN A 91 -3.18 20.92 -25.93
C ASN A 91 -4.17 20.80 -24.76
N ALA A 92 -4.86 21.89 -24.40
CA ALA A 92 -5.83 21.86 -23.31
C ALA A 92 -7.01 20.93 -23.64
N GLY A 93 -7.44 20.13 -22.67
CA GLY A 93 -8.52 19.18 -22.84
C GLY A 93 -9.23 18.84 -21.53
N VAL A 94 -10.52 18.50 -21.64
CA VAL A 94 -11.32 18.04 -20.49
C VAL A 94 -10.89 16.64 -20.08
N SER A 95 -10.75 16.43 -18.78
CA SER A 95 -10.50 15.14 -18.13
C SER A 95 -11.63 14.84 -17.16
N GLU A 96 -12.13 13.61 -17.18
CA GLU A 96 -13.12 13.15 -16.20
C GLU A 96 -12.43 12.81 -14.87
N LEU A 97 -13.08 13.16 -13.76
CA LEU A 97 -12.66 12.80 -12.42
C LEU A 97 -13.28 11.44 -12.06
N ASN A 98 -12.48 10.54 -11.48
CA ASN A 98 -12.94 9.21 -11.07
C ASN A 98 -13.74 9.26 -9.76
N VAL A 99 -14.88 9.95 -9.77
CA VAL A 99 -15.71 10.15 -8.57
C VAL A 99 -16.23 8.82 -8.02
N LYS A 100 -16.46 7.82 -8.88
CA LYS A 100 -16.96 6.49 -8.50
C LYS A 100 -15.89 5.61 -7.83
N GLY A 101 -14.62 5.84 -8.10
CA GLY A 101 -13.51 5.06 -7.55
C GLY A 101 -13.00 5.55 -6.19
N GLY A 102 -13.53 6.66 -5.68
CA GLY A 102 -13.13 7.21 -4.40
C GLY A 102 -14.01 6.79 -3.23
N ASN A 103 -13.43 6.83 -2.04
CA ASN A 103 -14.08 6.48 -0.78
C ASN A 103 -14.47 7.74 -0.01
N ALA A 104 -15.52 7.63 0.80
CA ALA A 104 -15.87 8.65 1.77
C ALA A 104 -14.81 8.69 2.88
N THR A 105 -14.19 9.83 3.09
CA THR A 105 -13.10 10.03 4.06
C THR A 105 -13.43 11.21 4.97
N SER A 106 -13.30 11.01 6.28
CA SER A 106 -13.48 12.06 7.27
C SER A 106 -12.22 12.92 7.33
N MET A 107 -12.36 14.22 7.10
CA MET A 107 -11.27 15.20 7.12
C MET A 107 -11.70 16.47 7.86
N ILE A 108 -10.78 17.39 8.11
CA ILE A 108 -11.11 18.69 8.70
C ILE A 108 -10.94 19.77 7.63
N GLN A 109 -12.04 20.43 7.27
CA GLN A 109 -12.01 21.59 6.39
C GLN A 109 -11.48 22.79 7.18
N LEU A 110 -10.36 23.35 6.72
CA LEU A 110 -9.68 24.50 7.34
C LEU A 110 -10.22 25.83 6.84
N ALA A 111 -10.51 25.91 5.54
CA ALA A 111 -10.99 27.12 4.90
C ALA A 111 -11.67 26.81 3.56
N THR A 112 -12.44 27.79 3.07
CA THR A 112 -12.82 27.90 1.67
C THR A 112 -12.27 29.22 1.14
N ARG A 113 -11.71 29.18 -0.06
CA ARG A 113 -11.16 30.32 -0.80
C ARG A 113 -11.81 30.41 -2.17
N SER A 114 -11.83 31.59 -2.74
CA SER A 114 -12.25 31.80 -4.11
C SER A 114 -11.07 31.60 -5.06
N VAL A 115 -11.34 31.19 -6.29
CA VAL A 115 -10.35 31.23 -7.36
C VAL A 115 -9.81 32.66 -7.51
N GLY A 116 -8.49 32.79 -7.57
CA GLY A 116 -7.80 34.08 -7.62
C GLY A 116 -7.37 34.62 -6.25
N ASP A 117 -7.82 34.03 -5.13
CA ASP A 117 -7.33 34.39 -3.81
C ASP A 117 -5.86 33.98 -3.63
N ASP A 118 -5.04 34.87 -3.06
CA ASP A 118 -3.69 34.50 -2.62
C ASP A 118 -3.80 33.57 -1.39
N ILE A 119 -3.36 32.32 -1.58
CA ILE A 119 -3.37 31.30 -0.51
C ILE A 119 -2.00 31.30 0.18
N ASP A 120 -1.98 31.68 1.46
CA ASP A 120 -0.79 31.51 2.30
C ASP A 120 -0.60 30.03 2.68
N TRP A 121 -0.01 29.26 1.77
CA TRP A 121 0.28 27.83 1.96
C TRP A 121 1.11 27.56 3.21
N ARG A 122 1.98 28.49 3.61
CA ARG A 122 2.79 28.33 4.83
C ARG A 122 1.91 28.28 6.06
N LYS A 123 0.84 29.08 6.13
CA LYS A 123 -0.14 29.02 7.22
C LYS A 123 -0.82 27.65 7.26
N PHE A 124 -1.32 27.16 6.13
CA PHE A 124 -2.06 25.89 6.09
C PHE A 124 -1.14 24.67 6.33
N MET A 125 0.09 24.66 5.83
CA MET A 125 1.01 23.53 6.01
C MET A 125 1.55 23.37 7.45
N GLN A 126 1.32 24.35 8.35
CA GLN A 126 1.67 24.20 9.77
C GLN A 126 0.84 23.14 10.48
N VAL A 127 -0.39 22.86 10.02
CA VAL A 127 -1.26 21.86 10.64
C VAL A 127 -1.04 20.45 10.11
N GLY A 128 -0.10 20.27 9.18
CA GLY A 128 0.25 18.99 8.57
C GLY A 128 0.03 18.98 7.05
N GLN A 129 -0.21 17.79 6.51
CA GLN A 129 -0.49 17.60 5.08
C GLN A 129 -1.81 18.27 4.70
N VAL A 130 -1.81 19.01 3.59
CA VAL A 130 -2.96 19.79 3.13
C VAL A 130 -3.47 19.24 1.81
N TYR A 131 -4.79 19.19 1.69
CA TYR A 131 -5.50 18.75 0.49
C TYR A 131 -6.45 19.83 0.03
N VAL A 132 -6.69 19.92 -1.27
CA VAL A 132 -7.68 20.82 -1.86
C VAL A 132 -8.73 20.05 -2.65
N LEU A 133 -9.98 20.50 -2.51
CA LEU A 133 -11.08 20.11 -3.38
C LEU A 133 -11.50 21.34 -4.17
N LEU A 134 -11.50 21.20 -5.50
CA LEU A 134 -11.86 22.26 -6.43
C LEU A 134 -13.29 22.08 -6.87
N GLU A 135 -14.13 23.07 -6.56
CA GLU A 135 -15.54 23.07 -6.92
C GLU A 135 -15.88 24.41 -7.56
N ASN A 136 -15.93 24.41 -8.88
CA ASN A 136 -16.17 25.56 -9.73
C ASN A 136 -15.20 26.72 -9.43
N LYS A 137 -15.67 27.74 -8.71
CA LYS A 137 -14.89 28.92 -8.33
C LYS A 137 -14.40 28.89 -6.88
N SER A 138 -14.55 27.76 -6.20
CA SER A 138 -14.20 27.59 -4.80
C SER A 138 -13.11 26.53 -4.62
N ILE A 139 -12.19 26.84 -3.71
CA ILE A 139 -11.08 25.99 -3.29
C ILE A 139 -11.33 25.67 -1.82
N LYS A 140 -11.77 24.44 -1.54
CA LYS A 140 -11.95 23.95 -0.16
C LYS A 140 -10.64 23.31 0.29
N ILE A 141 -10.08 23.78 1.40
CA ILE A 141 -8.78 23.35 1.93
C ILE A 141 -9.02 22.45 3.14
N PHE A 142 -8.39 21.27 3.14
CA PHE A 142 -8.57 20.22 4.15
C PHE A 142 -7.23 19.79 4.76
N THR A 143 -7.29 19.22 5.96
CA THR A 143 -6.18 18.51 6.60
C THR A 143 -6.67 17.24 7.29
N GLY A 144 -5.75 16.29 7.43
CA GLY A 144 -5.93 15.05 8.15
C GLY A 144 -6.86 14.06 7.45
N ILE A 145 -6.51 12.78 7.52
CA ILE A 145 -7.34 11.67 7.10
C ILE A 145 -7.71 10.91 8.38
N PHE A 146 -8.99 10.91 8.72
CA PHE A 146 -9.48 10.31 9.96
C PHE A 146 -10.38 9.11 9.65
N SER A 147 -10.36 8.12 10.55
CA SER A 147 -11.22 6.94 10.48
C SER A 147 -12.71 7.28 10.49
N ASP A 148 -13.07 8.34 11.19
CA ASP A 148 -14.45 8.75 11.44
C ASP A 148 -14.54 10.23 11.84
N ASP A 149 -15.78 10.74 11.92
CA ASP A 149 -16.09 12.13 12.27
C ASP A 149 -15.76 12.46 13.73
N GLU A 150 -15.87 11.50 14.66
CA GLU A 150 -15.57 11.70 16.08
C GLU A 150 -14.06 11.92 16.30
N THR A 151 -13.24 11.12 15.63
CA THR A 151 -11.78 11.23 15.63
C THR A 151 -11.34 12.56 15.04
N ALA A 152 -11.99 13.03 13.97
CA ALA A 152 -11.76 14.36 13.40
C ALA A 152 -12.16 15.48 14.39
N ARG A 153 -13.32 15.36 15.07
CA ARG A 153 -13.77 16.35 16.08
C ARG A 153 -12.79 16.51 17.22
N LYS A 154 -12.16 15.41 17.68
CA LYS A 154 -11.15 15.43 18.75
C LYS A 154 -9.93 16.29 18.41
N GLN A 155 -9.63 16.52 17.13
CA GLN A 155 -8.50 17.36 16.70
C GLN A 155 -8.85 18.85 16.57
N LEU A 156 -10.14 19.22 16.58
CA LEU A 156 -10.57 20.61 16.39
C LEU A 156 -10.00 21.58 17.43
N PRO A 157 -9.92 21.28 18.74
CA PRO A 157 -9.38 22.24 19.72
C PRO A 157 -7.96 22.66 19.35
N ARG A 158 -7.09 21.69 19.05
CA ARG A 158 -5.71 21.93 18.61
C ARG A 158 -5.63 22.72 17.31
N ILE A 159 -6.49 22.41 16.34
CA ILE A 159 -6.51 23.11 15.03
C ILE A 159 -6.98 24.56 15.18
N ARG A 160 -7.94 24.81 16.07
CA ARG A 160 -8.41 26.16 16.38
C ARG A 160 -7.35 26.97 17.11
N GLU A 161 -6.62 26.37 18.05
CA GLU A 161 -5.45 27.00 18.72
C GLU A 161 -4.36 27.43 17.72
N MET A 162 -4.24 26.74 16.57
CA MET A 162 -3.33 27.11 15.47
C MET A 162 -3.89 28.22 14.55
N GLY A 163 -5.01 28.85 14.89
CA GLY A 163 -5.58 29.99 14.17
C GLY A 163 -6.57 29.63 13.05
N PHE A 164 -7.21 28.45 13.14
CA PHE A 164 -8.28 27.98 12.24
C PHE A 164 -9.61 27.83 12.99
N ASP A 165 -10.10 28.93 13.58
CA ASP A 165 -11.32 28.95 14.42
C ASP A 165 -12.56 28.35 13.72
N GLY A 166 -12.68 28.60 12.42
CA GLY A 166 -13.74 28.10 11.57
C GLY A 166 -13.57 26.65 11.09
N ALA A 167 -12.56 25.92 11.57
CA ALA A 167 -12.35 24.53 11.14
C ALA A 167 -13.50 23.62 11.62
N PHE A 168 -13.92 22.73 10.74
CA PHE A 168 -14.95 21.73 11.03
C PHE A 168 -14.70 20.41 10.28
N PRO A 169 -15.14 19.27 10.83
CA PRO A 169 -15.04 17.99 10.16
C PRO A 169 -16.00 17.91 8.99
N LYS A 170 -15.56 17.28 7.90
CA LYS A 170 -16.37 17.04 6.70
C LYS A 170 -15.98 15.71 6.09
N VAL A 171 -16.99 14.94 5.71
CA VAL A 171 -16.81 13.74 4.90
C VAL A 171 -16.70 14.16 3.44
N VAL A 172 -15.61 13.75 2.78
CA VAL A 172 -15.31 14.09 1.39
C VAL A 172 -14.94 12.83 0.61
N ASN A 173 -15.17 12.85 -0.69
CA ASN A 173 -14.72 11.77 -1.58
C ASN A 173 -13.23 11.97 -1.88
N ASN A 174 -12.39 11.03 -1.45
CA ASN A 174 -10.94 11.18 -1.56
C ASN A 174 -10.41 11.22 -3.01
N ALA A 175 -11.14 10.69 -4.00
CA ALA A 175 -10.74 10.75 -5.41
C ALA A 175 -10.81 12.18 -6.00
N LEU A 176 -11.48 13.10 -5.29
CA LEU A 176 -11.60 14.51 -5.68
C LEU A 176 -10.54 15.41 -5.03
N LEU A 177 -9.74 14.85 -4.12
CA LEU A 177 -8.74 15.60 -3.40
C LEU A 177 -7.45 15.67 -4.21
N HIS A 178 -6.88 16.87 -4.25
CA HIS A 178 -5.54 17.11 -4.73
C HIS A 178 -4.65 17.46 -3.54
N GLU A 179 -3.49 16.81 -3.44
CA GLU A 179 -2.52 17.10 -2.38
C GLU A 179 -1.72 18.35 -2.76
N ALA A 180 -1.73 19.38 -1.89
CA ALA A 180 -0.97 20.60 -2.14
C ALA A 180 0.52 20.34 -1.86
N GLY A 181 1.36 20.45 -2.90
CA GLY A 181 2.77 20.13 -2.87
C GLY A 181 3.69 21.31 -3.16
N GLU A 182 4.90 21.01 -3.63
CA GLU A 182 5.93 22.02 -3.95
C GLU A 182 5.51 22.94 -5.09
N PHE A 183 4.75 22.42 -6.06
CA PHE A 183 4.16 23.22 -7.12
C PHE A 183 3.25 24.28 -6.49
N GLU A 184 2.16 23.93 -5.82
CA GLU A 184 1.19 24.91 -5.32
C GLU A 184 1.80 25.91 -4.32
N SER A 185 2.76 25.46 -3.50
CA SER A 185 3.46 26.31 -2.52
C SER A 185 4.65 27.12 -3.07
N GLY A 186 5.02 26.93 -4.34
CA GLY A 186 6.11 27.66 -5.00
C GLY A 186 7.50 27.45 -4.37
N SER A 187 7.76 26.26 -3.82
CA SER A 187 9.05 25.86 -3.18
C SER A 187 9.58 26.77 -2.04
N THR A 188 8.78 27.66 -1.44
CA THR A 188 9.24 28.63 -0.41
C THR A 188 8.99 28.22 1.05
N THR A 189 8.61 26.98 1.30
CA THR A 189 8.29 26.47 2.66
C THR A 189 9.33 25.46 3.16
N LYS A 190 10.52 25.96 3.51
CA LYS A 190 11.30 25.32 4.57
C LYS A 190 10.43 25.30 5.84
N LYS A 191 10.07 24.11 6.32
CA LYS A 191 9.21 23.93 7.51
C LYS A 191 9.76 24.73 8.70
N PRO A 192 8.97 25.57 9.37
CA PRO A 192 9.42 26.30 10.56
C PRO A 192 9.63 25.35 11.75
N LEU A 193 10.74 25.54 12.46
CA LEU A 193 11.05 24.94 13.76
C LEU A 193 9.97 25.38 14.78
N ILE A 194 9.21 24.44 15.35
CA ILE A 194 8.23 24.75 16.39
C ILE A 194 8.92 24.79 17.77
N PRO A 195 8.62 25.77 18.65
CA PRO A 195 9.22 25.91 19.98
C PRO A 195 8.79 24.80 20.95
N LEU A 196 9.72 24.38 21.80
CA LEU A 196 9.50 23.44 22.91
C LEU A 196 8.76 24.15 24.07
N ASP A 197 7.56 23.68 24.41
CA ASP A 197 6.93 23.97 25.70
C ASP A 197 7.24 22.84 26.69
N PHE A 198 7.84 23.21 27.84
CA PHE A 198 8.19 22.33 28.94
C PHE A 198 7.25 22.60 30.13
N SER A 199 6.01 22.13 30.08
CA SER A 199 5.20 22.05 31.30
C SER A 199 4.12 20.96 31.22
N GLY A 200 4.27 19.91 32.04
CA GLY A 200 3.19 18.94 32.29
C GLY A 200 3.65 17.50 32.50
N ARG A 201 4.17 17.18 33.70
CA ARG A 201 4.17 15.79 34.20
C ARG A 201 2.76 15.41 34.63
N PRO A 202 2.31 14.17 34.35
CA PRO A 202 1.55 13.44 35.35
C PRO A 202 2.10 12.05 35.67
N THR A 203 1.88 11.71 36.92
CA THR A 203 2.27 10.57 37.73
C THR A 203 1.68 9.22 37.30
N VAL A 204 2.50 8.18 37.50
CA VAL A 204 2.17 6.76 37.36
C VAL A 204 1.14 6.32 38.40
N SER A 205 0.11 5.59 37.98
CA SER A 205 -0.69 4.74 38.87
C SER A 205 -0.69 3.29 38.38
N LYS A 206 -0.40 2.40 39.32
CA LYS A 206 -0.16 0.97 39.21
C LYS A 206 -1.49 0.23 39.35
N LYS A 207 -1.80 -0.75 38.49
CA LYS A 207 -2.84 -1.75 38.81
C LYS A 207 -2.47 -3.15 38.35
N GLU A 208 -2.91 -4.06 39.19
CA GLU A 208 -2.49 -5.42 39.50
C GLU A 208 -3.17 -6.45 38.60
N ALA A 209 -2.53 -7.61 38.46
CA ALA A 209 -2.91 -8.73 37.60
C ALA A 209 -3.77 -9.78 38.32
N SER A 210 -4.57 -10.52 37.55
CA SER A 210 -5.01 -11.90 37.87
C SER A 210 -5.80 -12.52 36.68
N PRO A 211 -6.09 -13.83 36.62
CA PRO A 211 -5.16 -14.92 36.29
C PRO A 211 -5.66 -15.79 35.10
N ALA A 212 -4.82 -16.74 34.66
CA ALA A 212 -5.08 -17.68 33.57
C ALA A 212 -6.10 -18.79 33.92
N PRO A 213 -6.62 -19.50 32.90
CA PRO A 213 -6.85 -20.93 33.07
C PRO A 213 -6.34 -21.83 31.93
N ALA A 214 -5.78 -22.96 32.38
CA ALA A 214 -5.96 -24.35 31.94
C ALA A 214 -5.78 -24.76 30.47
N THR A 215 -4.65 -25.45 30.28
CA THR A 215 -4.36 -26.64 29.45
C THR A 215 -5.53 -27.56 29.06
N TYR A 216 -5.49 -28.06 27.82
CA TYR A 216 -6.01 -29.38 27.44
C TYR A 216 -4.98 -30.09 26.54
N GLU A 217 -4.72 -31.36 26.89
CA GLU A 217 -3.79 -32.28 26.26
C GLU A 217 -4.35 -32.94 24.98
N ASP A 218 -3.39 -33.45 24.20
CA ASP A 218 -3.48 -34.30 23.01
C ASP A 218 -4.54 -35.42 23.05
N VAL A 219 -5.19 -35.62 21.90
CA VAL A 219 -5.49 -36.98 21.40
C VAL A 219 -5.22 -37.03 19.90
N ALA A 220 -4.15 -37.74 19.54
CA ALA A 220 -3.91 -38.25 18.20
C ALA A 220 -4.90 -39.38 17.88
N ILE A 221 -5.52 -39.36 16.70
CA ILE A 221 -6.07 -40.57 16.06
C ILE A 221 -5.57 -40.64 14.62
N LEU A 222 -4.85 -41.72 14.36
CA LEU A 222 -4.33 -42.13 13.06
C LEU A 222 -5.18 -43.30 12.53
N VAL A 223 -5.50 -43.23 11.22
CA VAL A 223 -5.59 -44.33 10.21
C VAL A 223 -6.91 -45.16 10.19
N PRO A 224 -7.39 -45.82 9.08
CA PRO A 224 -6.97 -45.93 7.66
C PRO A 224 -8.07 -45.70 6.58
N ALA A 225 -7.67 -45.79 5.32
CA ALA A 225 -8.48 -45.83 4.10
C ALA A 225 -9.31 -47.11 3.87
N LYS A 226 -10.53 -46.99 3.30
CA LYS A 226 -11.01 -47.71 2.08
C LYS A 226 -12.48 -47.38 1.70
N SER A 227 -12.66 -47.15 0.39
CA SER A 227 -13.77 -47.60 -0.48
C SER A 227 -15.20 -47.06 -0.30
N GLY A 228 -15.65 -46.30 -1.30
CA GLY A 228 -16.92 -46.54 -2.01
C GLY A 228 -18.20 -46.03 -1.35
N GLY A 229 -18.63 -44.83 -1.75
CA GLY A 229 -19.96 -44.30 -1.44
C GLY A 229 -20.20 -42.99 -2.16
N GLU A 230 -21.04 -43.02 -3.19
CA GLU A 230 -21.62 -41.86 -3.86
C GLU A 230 -22.33 -40.97 -2.84
N LEU A 231 -21.86 -39.73 -2.68
CA LEU A 231 -22.43 -38.76 -1.74
C LEU A 231 -22.81 -37.49 -2.50
N THR A 232 -24.11 -37.23 -2.45
CA THR A 232 -24.81 -36.08 -3.01
C THR A 232 -24.35 -34.77 -2.37
N ALA A 233 -24.17 -33.76 -3.23
CA ALA A 233 -23.73 -32.42 -2.86
C ALA A 233 -24.70 -31.75 -1.87
N LYS A 234 -24.18 -31.32 -0.73
CA LYS A 234 -24.89 -30.50 0.25
C LYS A 234 -24.21 -29.15 0.38
N GLY A 235 -24.86 -28.12 -0.18
CA GLY A 235 -24.90 -26.74 0.31
C GLY A 235 -23.60 -25.91 0.27
N SER A 236 -23.43 -25.16 -0.81
CA SER A 236 -22.46 -24.04 -0.90
C SER A 236 -22.80 -22.91 0.07
N PRO A 237 -21.81 -22.30 0.75
CA PRO A 237 -21.95 -20.95 1.30
C PRO A 237 -21.88 -19.91 0.16
N PRO A 238 -22.63 -18.80 0.25
CA PRO A 238 -22.62 -17.75 -0.78
C PRO A 238 -21.28 -17.02 -0.85
N ALA A 239 -20.91 -16.64 -2.07
CA ALA A 239 -19.72 -15.85 -2.41
C ALA A 239 -19.59 -14.60 -1.52
N ALA A 240 -18.62 -14.62 -0.61
CA ALA A 240 -18.21 -13.45 0.13
C ALA A 240 -17.51 -12.47 -0.82
N LYS A 241 -17.99 -11.22 -0.85
CA LYS A 241 -17.28 -10.10 -1.48
C LYS A 241 -15.91 -10.00 -0.84
N ILE A 242 -14.87 -10.07 -1.65
CA ILE A 242 -13.48 -9.93 -1.21
C ILE A 242 -13.29 -8.46 -0.84
N ALA A 243 -12.98 -8.22 0.43
CA ALA A 243 -12.49 -6.92 0.86
C ALA A 243 -11.19 -6.61 0.10
N PRO A 244 -10.98 -5.38 -0.40
CA PRO A 244 -9.69 -4.97 -0.92
C PRO A 244 -8.62 -5.22 0.15
N PRO A 245 -7.34 -5.43 -0.24
CA PRO A 245 -6.28 -5.64 0.73
C PRO A 245 -6.35 -4.51 1.77
N PRO A 246 -6.25 -4.80 3.07
CA PRO A 246 -5.81 -3.76 3.96
C PRO A 246 -4.44 -3.34 3.40
N SER A 247 -4.36 -2.16 2.80
CA SER A 247 -3.18 -1.33 2.96
C SER A 247 -3.04 -1.23 4.47
N GLN A 248 -2.33 -2.17 5.11
CA GLN A 248 -2.19 -2.14 6.55
C GLN A 248 -1.38 -0.89 6.83
N ALA A 249 -2.06 0.11 7.41
CA ALA A 249 -1.40 1.29 7.93
C ALA A 249 -0.23 0.85 8.81
N LEU A 250 0.85 1.63 8.82
CA LEU A 250 2.01 1.39 9.67
C LEU A 250 1.55 0.97 11.08
N PRO A 251 2.05 -0.15 11.61
CA PRO A 251 1.57 -0.67 12.87
C PRO A 251 1.85 0.31 14.01
N ASP A 252 0.90 0.44 14.93
CA ASP A 252 1.10 1.22 16.14
C ASP A 252 2.21 0.60 16.99
N ILE A 253 3.29 1.34 17.19
CA ILE A 253 4.43 0.86 17.98
C ILE A 253 4.05 0.82 19.45
N ARG A 254 4.03 -0.38 20.04
CA ARG A 254 3.72 -0.55 21.48
C ARG A 254 4.87 0.00 22.32
N PRO A 255 4.68 1.09 23.10
CA PRO A 255 5.77 1.74 23.84
C PRO A 255 6.21 0.96 25.08
N GLY A 256 5.35 0.09 25.61
CA GLY A 256 5.62 -0.72 26.80
C GLY A 256 6.41 -2.01 26.56
N VAL A 257 6.78 -2.29 25.30
CA VAL A 257 7.54 -3.50 24.95
C VAL A 257 9.02 -3.15 24.84
N LYS A 258 9.86 -3.88 25.58
CA LYS A 258 11.32 -3.72 25.55
C LYS A 258 11.91 -4.53 24.40
N ARG A 259 12.71 -3.90 23.54
CA ARG A 259 13.22 -4.51 22.30
C ARG A 259 14.69 -4.18 22.05
N THR A 260 15.40 -5.11 21.42
CA THR A 260 16.79 -4.87 20.99
C THR A 260 16.84 -3.84 19.87
N SER A 261 15.89 -3.88 18.93
CA SER A 261 15.72 -2.92 17.83
C SER A 261 15.66 -1.47 18.34
N ALA A 262 14.74 -1.20 19.28
CA ALA A 262 14.58 0.11 19.92
C ALA A 262 15.84 0.54 20.69
N LEU A 263 16.52 -0.38 21.38
CA LEU A 263 17.76 -0.08 22.08
C LEU A 263 18.89 0.33 21.12
N GLN A 264 19.03 -0.36 19.98
CA GLN A 264 20.03 0.00 18.98
C GLN A 264 19.68 1.33 18.32
N LEU A 265 18.41 1.56 17.98
CA LEU A 265 17.95 2.85 17.46
C LEU A 265 18.27 3.99 18.44
N GLN A 266 17.96 3.83 19.73
CA GLN A 266 18.27 4.84 20.75
C GLN A 266 19.78 5.16 20.84
N LYS A 267 20.67 4.17 20.66
CA LYS A 267 22.12 4.41 20.63
C LYS A 267 22.52 5.29 19.47
N ILE A 268 21.96 5.04 18.28
CA ILE A 268 22.21 5.84 17.08
C ILE A 268 21.69 7.26 17.29
N LEU A 269 20.45 7.41 17.73
CA LEU A 269 19.85 8.72 18.01
C LEU A 269 20.62 9.51 19.07
N LYS A 270 21.22 8.82 20.04
CA LYS A 270 22.06 9.44 21.06
C LYS A 270 23.41 9.89 20.50
N ALA A 271 24.02 9.10 19.62
CA ALA A 271 25.24 9.47 18.91
C ALA A 271 25.03 10.67 17.97
N GLU A 272 23.87 10.74 17.31
CA GLU A 272 23.44 11.89 16.48
C GLU A 272 23.05 13.12 17.33
N GLY A 273 23.05 13.01 18.66
CA GLY A 273 22.69 14.10 19.58
C GLY A 273 21.20 14.45 19.63
N THR A 274 20.33 13.70 18.94
CA THR A 274 18.88 13.96 18.91
C THR A 274 18.15 13.35 20.11
N TYR A 275 18.71 12.31 20.74
CA TYR A 275 18.11 11.62 21.88
C TYR A 275 18.88 11.85 23.18
N GLN A 276 18.20 12.46 24.16
CA GLN A 276 18.76 12.77 25.49
C GLN A 276 18.31 11.78 26.58
N GLY A 277 17.43 10.83 26.24
CA GLY A 277 16.90 9.85 27.19
C GLY A 277 17.87 8.74 27.57
N SER A 278 17.38 7.84 28.41
CA SER A 278 18.06 6.59 28.80
C SER A 278 18.00 5.58 27.65
N LEU A 279 19.06 4.77 27.52
CA LEU A 279 19.12 3.65 26.58
C LEU A 279 18.42 2.43 27.21
N ASP A 280 17.09 2.46 27.23
CA ASP A 280 16.26 1.50 27.97
C ASP A 280 15.62 0.42 27.08
N GLY A 281 15.67 0.60 25.76
CA GLY A 281 15.08 -0.32 24.78
C GLY A 281 13.57 -0.20 24.65
N TYR A 282 12.94 0.86 25.17
CA TYR A 282 11.52 1.14 24.98
C TYR A 282 11.33 2.18 23.87
N TYR A 283 10.42 1.91 22.93
CA TYR A 283 10.04 2.88 21.91
C TYR A 283 8.99 3.85 22.44
N GLY A 284 9.41 4.75 23.34
CA GLY A 284 8.56 5.79 23.90
C GLY A 284 8.45 7.04 23.02
N ALA A 285 7.69 8.03 23.50
CA ALA A 285 7.53 9.32 22.82
C ALA A 285 8.87 10.03 22.54
N GLY A 286 9.84 9.91 23.47
CA GLY A 286 11.19 10.46 23.29
C GLY A 286 11.95 9.82 22.13
N THR A 287 11.90 8.49 22.02
CA THR A 287 12.51 7.75 20.90
C THR A 287 11.86 8.14 19.58
N LYS A 288 10.51 8.18 19.54
CA LYS A 288 9.74 8.60 18.35
C LYS A 288 10.09 10.01 17.87
N ALA A 289 10.12 10.99 18.79
CA ALA A 289 10.45 12.37 18.45
C ALA A 289 11.89 12.50 17.96
N SER A 290 12.84 11.81 18.62
CA SER A 290 14.25 11.86 18.26
C SER A 290 14.53 11.19 16.92
N TYR A 291 13.83 10.09 16.60
CA TYR A 291 13.87 9.49 15.27
C TYR A 291 13.40 10.47 14.19
N ALA A 292 12.27 11.15 14.40
CA ALA A 292 11.77 12.14 13.44
C ALA A 292 12.77 13.29 13.21
N ILE A 293 13.45 13.77 14.26
CA ILE A 293 14.50 14.79 14.15
C ILE A 293 15.71 14.25 13.38
N ALA A 294 16.21 13.06 13.73
CA ALA A 294 17.37 12.46 13.07
C ALA A 294 17.08 12.17 11.59
N ALA A 295 15.93 11.57 11.28
CA ALA A 295 15.48 11.35 9.91
C ALA A 295 15.38 12.67 9.13
N GLY A 296 14.82 13.72 9.73
CA GLY A 296 14.67 15.04 9.09
C GLY A 296 15.95 15.85 8.92
N SER A 297 17.01 15.54 9.67
CA SER A 297 18.28 16.29 9.65
C SER A 297 19.43 15.57 8.94
N ASN A 298 19.40 14.23 8.87
CA ASN A 298 20.43 13.45 8.18
C ASN A 298 20.33 13.63 6.65
N ARG A 299 21.40 14.14 6.01
CA ARG A 299 21.40 14.47 4.58
C ARG A 299 21.20 13.23 3.70
N GLN A 300 21.85 12.12 4.04
CA GLN A 300 21.75 10.87 3.27
C GLN A 300 20.33 10.30 3.37
N PHE A 301 19.73 10.34 4.57
CA PHE A 301 18.32 9.95 4.76
C PHE A 301 17.40 10.76 3.83
N GLN A 302 17.52 12.09 3.82
CA GLN A 302 16.71 12.94 2.96
C GLN A 302 16.96 12.69 1.46
N LYS A 303 18.23 12.45 1.07
CA LYS A 303 18.59 12.06 -0.30
C LYS A 303 17.79 10.81 -0.71
N TYR A 304 17.81 9.76 0.11
CA TYR A 304 17.15 8.51 -0.26
C TYR A 304 15.62 8.58 -0.22
N ARG A 305 15.02 9.42 0.64
CA ARG A 305 13.57 9.69 0.60
C ARG A 305 13.12 10.29 -0.74
N VAL A 306 13.99 11.05 -1.40
CA VAL A 306 13.71 11.53 -2.77
C VAL A 306 13.94 10.41 -3.78
N LEU A 307 15.04 9.66 -3.63
CA LEU A 307 15.43 8.63 -4.59
C LEU A 307 14.57 7.37 -4.56
N GLU A 308 13.93 7.02 -3.44
CA GLU A 308 13.16 5.79 -3.30
C GLU A 308 12.06 5.67 -4.35
N LYS A 309 11.48 6.79 -4.79
CA LYS A 309 10.51 6.86 -5.89
C LYS A 309 11.04 6.30 -7.21
N HIS A 310 12.36 6.31 -7.40
CA HIS A 310 13.04 5.76 -8.58
C HIS A 310 13.57 4.34 -8.35
N PHE A 311 13.67 3.91 -7.09
CA PHE A 311 14.03 2.54 -6.70
C PHE A 311 12.80 1.68 -6.38
N ALA A 312 11.60 2.27 -6.45
CA ALA A 312 10.35 1.59 -6.18
C ALA A 312 10.27 0.31 -7.03
N TYR A 313 10.05 -0.81 -6.34
CA TYR A 313 9.74 -2.05 -7.01
C TYR A 313 8.50 -1.77 -7.87
N PRO A 314 8.55 -1.97 -9.20
CA PRO A 314 7.39 -1.64 -10.01
C PRO A 314 6.21 -2.42 -9.46
N ALA A 315 5.16 -1.69 -9.09
CA ALA A 315 3.84 -2.29 -8.95
C ALA A 315 3.62 -3.16 -10.19
N ASN A 316 2.88 -4.26 -10.05
CA ASN A 316 2.60 -5.21 -11.13
C ASN A 316 1.74 -4.58 -12.26
N GLU A 317 2.16 -3.46 -12.84
CA GLU A 317 1.53 -2.70 -13.89
C GLU A 317 1.97 -3.31 -15.22
N ALA A 318 1.20 -4.30 -15.65
CA ALA A 318 1.33 -4.84 -16.99
C ALA A 318 0.63 -3.90 -17.99
N PRO A 319 1.19 -3.70 -19.20
CA PRO A 319 0.53 -2.92 -20.25
C PRO A 319 -0.89 -3.42 -20.48
N LYS A 320 -1.86 -2.50 -20.52
CA LYS A 320 -3.28 -2.85 -20.77
C LYS A 320 -3.40 -3.70 -22.03
N GLY A 321 -4.16 -4.80 -21.92
CA GLY A 321 -4.37 -5.74 -23.01
C GLY A 321 -3.27 -6.80 -23.19
N SER A 322 -2.18 -6.75 -22.41
CA SER A 322 -1.20 -7.84 -22.37
C SER A 322 -1.73 -9.05 -21.60
N LEU A 323 -1.12 -10.22 -21.81
CA LEU A 323 -1.45 -11.43 -21.06
C LEU A 323 -1.24 -11.25 -19.55
N GLN A 324 -0.16 -10.59 -19.14
CA GLN A 324 0.09 -10.29 -17.73
C GLN A 324 -0.99 -9.36 -17.15
N TYR A 325 -1.50 -8.41 -17.94
CA TYR A 325 -2.61 -7.55 -17.51
C TYR A 325 -3.86 -8.38 -17.20
N TYR A 326 -4.26 -9.29 -18.10
CA TYR A 326 -5.41 -10.17 -17.85
C TYR A 326 -5.19 -11.08 -16.64
N ILE A 327 -3.98 -11.62 -16.46
CA ILE A 327 -3.60 -12.40 -15.26
C ILE A 327 -3.77 -11.56 -14.00
N ASN A 328 -3.30 -10.31 -13.99
CA ASN A 328 -3.36 -9.43 -12.83
C ASN A 328 -4.79 -8.99 -12.50
N THR A 329 -5.63 -8.74 -13.52
CA THR A 329 -6.99 -8.19 -13.34
C THR A 329 -8.09 -9.25 -13.27
N LEU A 330 -7.77 -10.55 -13.28
CA LEU A 330 -8.77 -11.64 -13.32
C LEU A 330 -9.89 -11.52 -12.28
N TRP A 331 -9.60 -10.96 -11.10
CA TRP A 331 -10.63 -10.80 -10.05
C TRP A 331 -11.24 -9.41 -9.99
N ASP A 332 -10.53 -8.40 -10.47
CA ASP A 332 -11.01 -7.01 -10.46
C ASP A 332 -11.95 -6.76 -11.66
N ASP A 333 -11.65 -7.38 -12.81
CA ASP A 333 -12.48 -7.38 -14.01
C ASP A 333 -12.44 -8.77 -14.68
N PRO A 334 -13.19 -9.76 -14.13
CA PRO A 334 -13.19 -11.13 -14.65
C PRO A 334 -13.63 -11.21 -16.10
N LYS A 335 -14.57 -10.36 -16.53
CA LYS A 335 -15.08 -10.39 -17.90
C LYS A 335 -13.96 -10.05 -18.89
N THR A 336 -13.31 -8.90 -18.72
CA THR A 336 -12.23 -8.48 -19.61
C THR A 336 -11.04 -9.44 -19.57
N ALA A 337 -10.73 -10.00 -18.39
CA ALA A 337 -9.65 -10.97 -18.25
C ALA A 337 -9.95 -12.29 -18.97
N LEU A 338 -11.16 -12.83 -18.82
CA LEU A 338 -11.58 -14.08 -19.48
C LEU A 338 -11.64 -13.89 -21.00
N ASP A 339 -12.21 -12.79 -21.49
CA ASP A 339 -12.22 -12.44 -22.92
C ASP A 339 -10.78 -12.36 -23.47
N GLY A 340 -9.87 -11.74 -22.70
CA GLY A 340 -8.45 -11.66 -23.02
C GLY A 340 -7.73 -13.02 -23.02
N PHE A 341 -8.09 -13.92 -22.12
CA PHE A 341 -7.54 -15.27 -22.10
C PHE A 341 -8.03 -16.13 -23.26
N GLU A 342 -9.28 -15.98 -23.66
CA GLU A 342 -9.85 -16.68 -24.83
C GLU A 342 -9.22 -16.23 -26.14
N ALA A 343 -8.89 -14.94 -26.25
CA ALA A 343 -8.18 -14.39 -27.39
C ALA A 343 -6.68 -14.75 -27.42
N SER A 344 -6.12 -15.30 -26.34
CA SER A 344 -4.70 -15.60 -26.21
C SER A 344 -4.36 -17.03 -26.66
N ASN A 345 -3.35 -17.17 -27.51
CA ASN A 345 -2.80 -18.47 -27.88
C ASN A 345 -1.83 -19.05 -26.83
N ALA A 346 -1.57 -18.34 -25.74
CA ALA A 346 -0.63 -18.78 -24.72
C ALA A 346 -1.24 -19.92 -23.87
N PRO A 347 -0.56 -21.07 -23.69
CA PRO A 347 -1.11 -22.19 -22.93
C PRO A 347 -1.51 -21.81 -21.49
N ILE A 348 -0.75 -20.93 -20.85
CA ILE A 348 -1.01 -20.42 -19.51
C ILE A 348 -2.36 -19.67 -19.39
N ALA A 349 -2.87 -19.07 -20.47
CA ALA A 349 -4.19 -18.43 -20.47
C ALA A 349 -5.32 -19.44 -20.20
N LYS A 350 -5.22 -20.64 -20.80
CA LYS A 350 -6.16 -21.74 -20.52
C LYS A 350 -6.09 -22.19 -19.07
N ALA A 351 -4.89 -22.23 -18.50
CA ALA A 351 -4.71 -22.62 -17.10
C ALA A 351 -5.33 -21.61 -16.12
N TYR A 352 -5.25 -20.30 -16.41
CA TYR A 352 -5.94 -19.28 -15.62
C TYR A 352 -7.47 -19.32 -15.77
N ARG A 353 -8.00 -19.69 -16.96
CA ARG A 353 -9.42 -20.00 -17.14
C ARG A 353 -9.83 -21.21 -16.31
N ALA A 354 -9.04 -22.27 -16.33
CA ALA A 354 -9.29 -23.48 -15.54
C ALA A 354 -9.26 -23.20 -14.04
N TYR A 355 -8.30 -22.39 -13.58
CA TYR A 355 -8.25 -21.91 -12.20
C TYR A 355 -9.50 -21.12 -11.82
N PHE A 356 -9.92 -20.15 -12.64
CA PHE A 356 -11.12 -19.36 -12.38
C PHE A 356 -12.36 -20.27 -12.28
N LEU A 357 -12.47 -21.23 -13.19
CA LEU A 357 -13.56 -22.20 -13.19
C LEU A 357 -13.52 -23.09 -11.94
N PHE A 358 -12.35 -23.61 -11.57
CA PHE A 358 -12.20 -24.44 -10.38
C PHE A 358 -12.59 -23.72 -9.09
N VAL A 359 -12.22 -22.44 -8.95
CA VAL A 359 -12.55 -21.66 -7.75
C VAL A 359 -14.04 -21.34 -7.66
N ASN A 360 -14.74 -21.16 -8.78
CA ASN A 360 -16.17 -20.83 -8.78
C ASN A 360 -17.08 -22.07 -8.76
N ASP A 361 -16.70 -23.11 -9.51
CA ASP A 361 -17.57 -24.26 -9.80
C ASP A 361 -17.01 -25.58 -9.25
N GLY A 362 -15.82 -25.57 -8.67
CA GLY A 362 -15.14 -26.74 -8.13
C GLY A 362 -14.53 -27.64 -9.22
N ALA A 363 -14.14 -28.84 -8.80
CA ALA A 363 -13.60 -29.87 -9.68
C ALA A 363 -14.63 -30.31 -10.73
N ASN A 364 -14.33 -30.14 -12.01
CA ASN A 364 -15.19 -30.57 -13.11
C ASN A 364 -14.40 -30.94 -14.39
N ALA A 365 -15.11 -31.45 -15.39
CA ALA A 365 -14.52 -31.93 -16.64
C ALA A 365 -13.85 -30.80 -17.45
N ASP A 366 -14.41 -29.60 -17.43
CA ASP A 366 -13.91 -28.44 -18.18
C ASP A 366 -12.59 -27.92 -17.57
N VAL A 367 -12.45 -27.94 -16.24
CA VAL A 367 -11.17 -27.65 -15.55
C VAL A 367 -10.10 -28.65 -16.03
N ASN A 368 -10.43 -29.94 -16.02
CA ASN A 368 -9.51 -30.99 -16.45
C ASN A 368 -9.11 -30.79 -17.91
N GLN A 369 -10.07 -30.52 -18.78
CA GLN A 369 -9.81 -30.29 -20.20
C GLN A 369 -8.87 -29.10 -20.40
N LEU A 370 -9.20 -27.93 -19.84
CA LEU A 370 -8.42 -26.70 -20.01
C LEU A 370 -6.98 -26.85 -19.50
N MET A 371 -6.79 -27.48 -18.34
CA MET A 371 -5.47 -27.70 -17.76
C MET A 371 -4.64 -28.72 -18.56
N ASN A 372 -5.23 -29.85 -18.98
CA ASN A 372 -4.49 -30.83 -19.77
C ASN A 372 -4.12 -30.26 -21.14
N GLU A 373 -5.03 -29.52 -21.79
CA GLU A 373 -4.70 -28.80 -23.03
C GLU A 373 -3.56 -27.80 -22.84
N ALA A 374 -3.57 -27.03 -21.74
CA ALA A 374 -2.49 -26.11 -21.41
C ALA A 374 -1.14 -26.83 -21.25
N ILE A 375 -1.13 -27.94 -20.52
CA ILE A 375 0.07 -28.76 -20.28
C ILE A 375 0.60 -29.35 -21.59
N THR A 376 -0.25 -30.03 -22.36
CA THR A 376 0.15 -30.65 -23.62
C THR A 376 0.73 -29.62 -24.58
N GLN A 377 0.12 -28.43 -24.67
CA GLN A 377 0.63 -27.36 -25.53
C GLN A 377 1.96 -26.77 -25.03
N ALA A 378 2.08 -26.49 -23.73
CA ALA A 378 3.27 -25.84 -23.18
C ALA A 378 4.52 -26.73 -23.20
N PHE A 379 4.33 -28.04 -23.05
CA PHE A 379 5.39 -29.05 -22.96
C PHE A 379 5.62 -29.85 -24.24
N ALA A 380 4.92 -29.52 -25.33
CA ALA A 380 5.12 -30.18 -26.63
C ALA A 380 6.61 -30.17 -27.04
N GLY A 381 7.19 -31.36 -27.21
CA GLY A 381 8.59 -31.54 -27.59
C GLY A 381 9.63 -31.16 -26.52
N LYS A 382 9.21 -30.85 -25.29
CA LYS A 382 10.11 -30.50 -24.17
C LYS A 382 10.26 -31.68 -23.20
N LYS A 383 11.48 -31.91 -22.71
CA LYS A 383 11.73 -32.83 -21.59
C LYS A 383 11.41 -32.13 -20.28
N THR A 384 10.65 -32.78 -19.41
CA THR A 384 10.36 -32.24 -18.07
C THR A 384 11.45 -32.66 -17.10
N THR A 385 11.83 -31.73 -16.22
CA THR A 385 12.68 -32.02 -15.07
C THR A 385 11.86 -32.07 -13.78
N PHE A 386 10.56 -31.76 -13.85
CA PHE A 386 9.62 -31.68 -12.72
C PHE A 386 9.36 -33.06 -12.10
N PRO A 387 9.49 -33.22 -10.76
CA PRO A 387 9.38 -34.53 -10.14
C PRO A 387 7.93 -34.98 -10.17
N LYS A 388 7.68 -36.24 -10.54
CA LYS A 388 6.32 -36.83 -10.59
C LYS A 388 5.35 -36.08 -11.52
N PHE A 389 5.86 -35.41 -12.55
CA PHE A 389 5.06 -34.71 -13.56
C PHE A 389 5.31 -35.31 -14.95
N ASP A 390 4.22 -35.76 -15.58
CA ASP A 390 4.18 -36.33 -16.92
C ASP A 390 3.25 -35.48 -17.80
N PRO A 391 3.78 -34.68 -18.73
CA PRO A 391 2.98 -33.78 -19.56
C PRO A 391 2.12 -34.52 -20.59
N THR A 392 2.27 -35.84 -20.72
CA THR A 392 1.48 -36.70 -21.61
C THR A 392 0.31 -37.37 -20.89
N ALA A 393 0.25 -37.28 -19.56
CA ALA A 393 -0.83 -37.83 -18.76
C ALA A 393 -2.09 -36.95 -18.80
N ASN A 394 -3.25 -37.59 -18.65
CA ASN A 394 -4.53 -36.90 -18.46
C ASN A 394 -4.82 -36.77 -16.97
N TYR A 395 -4.66 -35.56 -16.44
CA TYR A 395 -4.89 -35.25 -15.04
C TYR A 395 -6.35 -34.90 -14.75
N ALA A 396 -6.84 -35.37 -13.61
CA ALA A 396 -8.06 -34.85 -12.98
C ALA A 396 -7.66 -34.01 -11.76
N TYR A 397 -8.25 -32.83 -11.62
CA TYR A 397 -7.94 -31.89 -10.54
C TYR A 397 -9.06 -31.93 -9.50
N PHE A 398 -8.78 -32.54 -8.35
CA PHE A 398 -9.72 -32.65 -7.24
C PHE A 398 -9.47 -31.62 -6.13
N ASP A 399 -8.24 -31.10 -6.06
CA ASP A 399 -7.83 -30.09 -5.10
C ASP A 399 -7.06 -28.97 -5.80
N LEU A 400 -7.01 -27.83 -5.10
CA LEU A 400 -6.37 -26.63 -5.61
C LEU A 400 -4.84 -26.74 -5.60
N ASP A 401 -4.26 -27.55 -4.71
CA ASP A 401 -2.82 -27.68 -4.55
C ASP A 401 -2.19 -28.26 -5.82
N GLN A 402 -2.78 -29.33 -6.36
CA GLN A 402 -2.35 -29.94 -7.63
C GLN A 402 -2.53 -28.97 -8.80
N LEU A 403 -3.63 -28.22 -8.83
CA LEU A 403 -3.92 -27.27 -9.90
C LEU A 403 -2.91 -26.11 -9.89
N LEU A 404 -2.63 -25.52 -8.74
CA LEU A 404 -1.64 -24.45 -8.59
C LEU A 404 -0.21 -24.94 -8.87
N LEU A 405 0.12 -26.17 -8.47
CA LEU A 405 1.41 -26.79 -8.79
C LEU A 405 1.63 -26.90 -10.31
N HIS A 406 0.61 -27.30 -11.06
CA HIS A 406 0.70 -27.37 -12.52
C HIS A 406 0.69 -25.99 -13.18
N ILE A 407 -0.03 -25.00 -12.62
CA ILE A 407 0.08 -23.59 -13.06
C ILE A 407 1.50 -23.08 -12.87
N ARG A 408 2.15 -23.41 -11.75
CA ARG A 408 3.54 -23.08 -11.49
C ARG A 408 4.48 -23.68 -12.54
N TYR A 409 4.29 -24.95 -12.92
CA TYR A 409 5.07 -25.55 -14.01
C TYR A 409 4.87 -24.83 -15.34
N LEU A 410 3.63 -24.39 -15.63
CA LEU A 410 3.34 -23.59 -16.82
C LEU A 410 4.03 -22.23 -16.79
N HIS A 411 4.09 -21.54 -15.65
CA HIS A 411 4.88 -20.31 -15.51
C HIS A 411 6.35 -20.53 -15.84
N GLU A 412 6.96 -21.58 -15.29
CA GLU A 412 8.40 -21.86 -15.49
C GLU A 412 8.78 -22.16 -16.94
N VAL A 413 7.85 -22.67 -17.76
CA VAL A 413 8.09 -22.97 -19.18
C VAL A 413 7.49 -21.96 -20.15
N SER A 414 6.80 -20.94 -19.64
CA SER A 414 6.14 -19.90 -20.45
C SER A 414 7.16 -18.86 -20.94
N PRO A 415 7.08 -18.43 -22.20
CA PRO A 415 7.93 -17.36 -22.72
C PRO A 415 7.55 -16.00 -22.09
N GLY A 416 8.54 -15.14 -21.86
CA GLY A 416 8.32 -13.74 -21.48
C GLY A 416 8.22 -13.45 -19.97
N ASN A 417 8.68 -14.37 -19.11
CA ASN A 417 8.76 -14.19 -17.65
C ASN A 417 7.45 -13.65 -17.04
N LEU A 418 6.33 -14.31 -17.35
CA LEU A 418 5.02 -13.95 -16.77
C LEU A 418 5.07 -14.14 -15.26
N ALA A 419 4.73 -13.07 -14.55
CA ALA A 419 4.70 -13.01 -13.10
C ALA A 419 3.44 -13.70 -12.54
N VAL A 420 3.62 -14.54 -11.53
CA VAL A 420 2.52 -15.09 -10.72
C VAL A 420 1.81 -13.92 -10.02
N PRO A 421 0.49 -13.76 -10.17
CA PRO A 421 -0.22 -12.62 -9.63
C PRO A 421 -0.46 -12.76 -8.14
N CYS A 422 -0.46 -11.62 -7.46
CA CYS A 422 -0.50 -11.58 -6.01
C CYS A 422 -1.84 -11.86 -5.38
N TRP A 423 -2.92 -11.80 -6.16
CA TRP A 423 -4.21 -12.28 -5.70
C TRP A 423 -4.20 -13.80 -5.43
N ILE A 424 -3.32 -14.61 -6.06
CA ILE A 424 -3.24 -16.06 -5.79
C ILE A 424 -2.86 -16.30 -4.33
N PHE A 425 -1.79 -15.64 -3.88
CA PHE A 425 -1.30 -15.77 -2.50
C PHE A 425 -2.28 -15.19 -1.48
N ARG A 426 -3.05 -14.15 -1.83
CA ARG A 426 -4.09 -13.60 -0.95
C ARG A 426 -5.31 -14.52 -0.82
N LYS A 427 -5.72 -15.17 -1.90
CA LYS A 427 -6.90 -16.05 -1.90
C LYS A 427 -6.61 -17.44 -1.36
N HIS A 428 -5.40 -17.94 -1.60
CA HIS A 428 -5.04 -19.34 -1.39
C HIS A 428 -3.64 -19.45 -0.78
N SER A 429 -3.37 -18.71 0.30
CA SER A 429 -2.02 -18.54 0.84
C SER A 429 -1.26 -19.84 1.06
N ALA A 430 -1.87 -20.85 1.70
CA ALA A 430 -1.25 -22.15 1.92
C ALA A 430 -0.91 -22.88 0.61
N ALA A 431 -1.91 -23.08 -0.25
CA ALA A 431 -1.77 -23.77 -1.54
C ALA A 431 -0.78 -23.04 -2.48
N ALA A 432 -0.83 -21.71 -2.48
CA ALA A 432 0.05 -20.85 -3.26
C ALA A 432 1.50 -20.93 -2.77
N LEU A 433 1.75 -20.89 -1.47
CA LEU A 433 3.11 -21.03 -0.95
C LEU A 433 3.68 -22.44 -1.15
N GLN A 434 2.83 -23.46 -1.09
CA GLN A 434 3.23 -24.82 -1.44
C GLN A 434 3.65 -24.94 -2.92
N ALA A 435 2.92 -24.29 -3.82
CA ALA A 435 3.22 -24.34 -5.26
C ALA A 435 4.38 -23.42 -5.66
N PHE A 436 4.37 -22.16 -5.18
CA PHE A 436 5.20 -21.05 -5.67
C PHE A 436 6.21 -20.52 -4.64
N GLY A 437 6.22 -21.02 -3.40
CA GLY A 437 7.08 -20.50 -2.34
C GLY A 437 8.57 -20.81 -2.52
N PRO A 438 9.45 -20.21 -1.70
CA PRO A 438 10.91 -20.36 -1.80
C PRO A 438 11.38 -21.82 -1.71
N GLN A 439 10.74 -22.61 -0.85
CA GLN A 439 11.03 -24.05 -0.69
C GLN A 439 10.56 -24.89 -1.88
N ALA A 440 9.67 -24.34 -2.68
CA ALA A 440 9.16 -24.98 -3.87
C ALA A 440 10.13 -24.74 -5.05
N GLY A 441 10.89 -23.64 -5.06
CA GLY A 441 11.80 -23.23 -6.12
C GLY A 441 13.01 -24.14 -6.31
N ARG A 442 13.46 -24.27 -7.56
CA ARG A 442 14.82 -24.73 -7.88
C ARG A 442 15.69 -23.51 -8.06
N ALA A 443 16.98 -23.62 -7.75
CA ALA A 443 17.96 -22.56 -8.01
C ALA A 443 17.98 -22.04 -9.47
N ASP A 444 17.41 -22.81 -10.42
CA ASP A 444 17.32 -22.49 -11.85
C ASP A 444 15.89 -22.18 -12.35
N SER A 445 14.92 -21.89 -11.47
CA SER A 445 13.54 -21.65 -11.91
C SER A 445 13.37 -20.28 -12.59
N ASN A 446 12.80 -20.25 -13.81
CA ASN A 446 12.35 -19.01 -14.48
C ASN A 446 11.05 -18.45 -13.88
N LEU A 447 10.77 -18.74 -12.62
CA LEU A 447 9.58 -18.24 -11.95
C LEU A 447 9.77 -16.74 -11.71
N SER A 448 8.78 -15.95 -12.13
CA SER A 448 8.62 -14.58 -11.67
C SER A 448 7.31 -14.55 -10.87
N ALA A 449 7.29 -13.85 -9.76
CA ALA A 449 6.07 -13.53 -9.02
C ALA A 449 5.99 -12.02 -8.92
N GLY A 450 4.76 -11.51 -8.95
CA GLY A 450 4.55 -10.10 -8.71
C GLY A 450 4.92 -9.71 -7.29
N THR A 451 4.98 -8.41 -7.01
CA THR A 451 5.12 -7.90 -5.63
C THR A 451 3.87 -8.19 -4.80
N CYS A 452 3.91 -9.25 -4.00
CA CYS A 452 2.74 -9.80 -3.32
C CYS A 452 2.60 -9.36 -1.86
N GLY A 453 2.54 -8.04 -1.67
CA GLY A 453 2.77 -7.44 -0.36
C GLY A 453 4.26 -7.52 -0.03
N GLY A 454 4.59 -7.63 1.25
CA GLY A 454 5.98 -7.58 1.71
C GLY A 454 6.40 -6.19 2.16
N PHE A 455 5.48 -5.46 2.79
CA PHE A 455 5.73 -4.17 3.44
C PHE A 455 6.17 -3.05 2.50
N TRP A 456 6.10 -3.24 1.18
CA TRP A 456 6.52 -2.27 0.18
C TRP A 456 5.66 -1.00 0.17
N GLU A 457 4.49 -1.03 0.81
CA GLU A 457 3.67 0.15 1.07
C GLU A 457 4.23 1.05 2.20
N TRP A 458 5.20 0.57 2.99
CA TRP A 458 5.85 1.36 4.04
C TRP A 458 7.02 2.15 3.48
N GLU A 459 7.03 3.46 3.73
CA GLU A 459 8.14 4.37 3.38
C GLU A 459 9.46 3.80 3.91
N GLU A 460 9.48 3.32 5.15
CA GLU A 460 10.69 2.78 5.77
C GLU A 460 11.30 1.60 5.00
N VAL A 461 10.47 0.74 4.41
CA VAL A 461 10.94 -0.44 3.65
C VAL A 461 11.43 -0.03 2.26
N GLN A 462 10.71 0.89 1.60
CA GLN A 462 11.16 1.45 0.31
C GLN A 462 12.50 2.17 0.47
N LEU A 463 12.62 2.99 1.51
CA LEU A 463 13.82 3.72 1.84
C LEU A 463 15.00 2.79 2.16
N LEU A 464 14.74 1.75 2.98
CA LEU A 464 15.75 0.75 3.34
C LEU A 464 16.30 0.07 2.08
N ASN A 465 15.40 -0.38 1.21
CA ASN A 465 15.75 -1.01 -0.04
C ASN A 465 16.56 -0.08 -0.97
N ALA A 466 16.15 1.18 -1.09
CA ALA A 466 16.85 2.18 -1.91
C ALA A 466 18.30 2.40 -1.43
N ILE A 467 18.51 2.52 -0.11
CA ILE A 467 19.86 2.64 0.48
C ILE A 467 20.68 1.38 0.17
N CYS A 468 20.10 0.20 0.37
CA CYS A 468 20.79 -1.07 0.11
C CYS A 468 21.18 -1.24 -1.36
N LEU A 469 20.32 -0.85 -2.30
CA LEU A 469 20.59 -0.92 -3.74
C LEU A 469 21.69 0.04 -4.21
N ASP A 470 21.86 1.19 -3.56
CA ASP A 470 22.96 2.14 -3.85
C ASP A 470 24.28 1.64 -3.23
N ILE A 471 24.22 0.99 -2.05
CA ILE A 471 25.40 0.36 -1.43
C ILE A 471 25.87 -0.87 -2.23
N CYS A 472 24.95 -1.63 -2.81
CA CYS A 472 25.24 -2.85 -3.58
C CYS A 472 25.85 -2.50 -4.96
N PRO A 473 27.08 -2.94 -5.28
CA PRO A 473 27.65 -2.74 -6.61
C PRO A 473 26.78 -3.39 -7.68
N ALA A 474 26.62 -2.72 -8.83
CA ALA A 474 25.84 -3.25 -9.94
C ALA A 474 26.31 -4.63 -10.40
N THR A 475 27.62 -4.93 -10.29
CA THR A 475 28.22 -6.22 -10.63
C THR A 475 27.88 -7.35 -9.67
N GLU A 476 27.41 -7.04 -8.46
CA GLU A 476 27.04 -8.01 -7.43
C GLU A 476 25.52 -8.21 -7.33
N ARG A 477 24.73 -7.48 -8.13
CA ARG A 477 23.28 -7.65 -8.17
C ARG A 477 22.91 -9.02 -8.74
N ASN A 478 22.14 -9.78 -7.97
CA ASN A 478 21.65 -11.09 -8.36
C ASN A 478 20.12 -11.07 -8.42
N VAL A 479 19.60 -10.89 -9.63
CA VAL A 479 18.15 -10.77 -9.90
C VAL A 479 17.38 -12.03 -9.47
N ALA A 480 17.98 -13.22 -9.60
CA ALA A 480 17.33 -14.46 -9.16
C ALA A 480 17.17 -14.49 -7.64
N LYS A 481 18.20 -14.09 -6.89
CA LYS A 481 18.12 -13.97 -5.43
C LYS A 481 17.19 -12.84 -4.98
N ASP A 482 17.11 -11.74 -5.72
CA ASP A 482 16.14 -10.67 -5.44
C ASP A 482 14.70 -11.21 -5.51
N HIS A 483 14.43 -12.11 -6.46
CA HIS A 483 13.13 -12.75 -6.60
C HIS A 483 12.84 -13.72 -5.44
N GLU A 484 13.80 -14.57 -5.06
CA GLU A 484 13.67 -15.45 -3.89
C GLU A 484 13.38 -14.65 -2.61
N SER A 485 14.11 -13.54 -2.41
CA SER A 485 13.91 -12.60 -1.30
C SER A 485 12.48 -12.05 -1.26
N GLN A 486 11.89 -11.69 -2.40
CA GLN A 486 10.50 -11.20 -2.44
C GLN A 486 9.48 -12.26 -2.11
N LEU A 487 9.66 -13.49 -2.60
CA LEU A 487 8.77 -14.59 -2.27
C LEU A 487 8.84 -14.92 -0.77
N ALA A 488 10.04 -14.89 -0.19
CA ALA A 488 10.21 -15.02 1.25
C ALA A 488 9.48 -13.90 2.00
N LEU A 489 9.64 -12.65 1.57
CA LEU A 489 8.98 -11.51 2.20
C LEU A 489 7.45 -11.54 2.08
N ALA A 490 6.92 -11.97 0.93
CA ALA A 490 5.49 -12.18 0.73
C ALA A 490 4.95 -13.31 1.63
N SER A 491 5.71 -14.40 1.79
CA SER A 491 5.35 -15.49 2.71
C SER A 491 5.29 -14.99 4.15
N LEU A 492 6.28 -14.19 4.57
CA LEU A 492 6.34 -13.61 5.90
C LEU A 492 5.18 -12.61 6.14
N TYR A 493 4.78 -11.87 5.12
CA TYR A 493 3.66 -10.94 5.20
C TYR A 493 2.29 -11.65 5.26
N LEU A 494 2.07 -12.69 4.44
CA LEU A 494 0.74 -13.30 4.26
C LEU A 494 0.46 -14.46 5.23
N THR A 495 1.46 -15.27 5.54
CA THR A 495 1.36 -16.41 6.47
C THR A 495 2.65 -16.56 7.26
N PRO A 496 2.95 -15.62 8.17
CA PRO A 496 4.12 -15.71 9.00
C PRO A 496 4.14 -17.03 9.79
N LYS A 497 5.31 -17.65 9.85
CA LYS A 497 5.58 -18.80 10.70
C LYS A 497 6.84 -18.54 11.48
N ALA A 498 6.72 -18.49 12.81
CA ALA A 498 7.85 -18.20 13.67
C ALA A 498 8.97 -19.24 13.46
N PRO A 499 10.22 -18.80 13.25
CA PRO A 499 11.36 -19.70 13.07
C PRO A 499 11.67 -20.43 14.37
N GLY A 500 12.33 -21.59 14.25
CA GLY A 500 12.77 -22.38 15.40
C GLY A 500 13.82 -21.66 16.24
N SER A 501 14.14 -22.18 17.44
CA SER A 501 15.15 -21.57 18.33
C SER A 501 16.54 -21.49 17.68
N GLU A 502 16.99 -22.52 16.97
CA GLU A 502 18.30 -22.51 16.32
C GLU A 502 18.35 -21.55 15.13
N GLU A 503 17.27 -21.49 14.35
CA GLU A 503 17.14 -20.54 13.24
C GLU A 503 17.08 -19.09 13.74
N SER A 504 16.36 -18.83 14.83
CA SER A 504 16.34 -17.52 15.50
C SER A 504 17.75 -17.08 15.93
N LYS A 505 18.56 -17.98 16.50
CA LYS A 505 19.96 -17.69 16.85
C LYS A 505 20.81 -17.40 15.62
N ALA A 506 20.61 -18.16 14.53
CA ALA A 506 21.30 -17.95 13.27
C ALA A 506 20.98 -16.57 12.65
N LEU A 507 19.71 -16.13 12.74
CA LEU A 507 19.29 -14.78 12.32
C LEU A 507 19.96 -13.68 13.15
N GLU A 508 20.07 -13.86 14.46
CA GLU A 508 20.76 -12.90 15.34
C GLU A 508 22.28 -12.83 15.06
N ALA A 509 22.91 -13.99 14.83
CA ALA A 509 24.32 -14.07 14.46
C ALA A 509 24.57 -13.42 13.09
N TRP A 510 23.71 -13.69 12.11
CA TRP A 510 23.74 -13.06 10.80
C TRP A 510 23.66 -11.53 10.91
N ASN A 511 22.69 -11.01 11.67
CA ASN A 511 22.53 -9.57 11.85
C ASN A 511 23.75 -8.95 12.55
N THR A 512 24.34 -9.64 13.53
CA THR A 512 25.55 -9.19 14.21
C THR A 512 26.74 -9.10 13.25
N SER A 513 26.95 -10.12 12.42
CA SER A 513 28.03 -10.14 11.41
C SER A 513 27.84 -9.03 10.37
N LEU A 514 26.62 -8.85 9.89
CA LEU A 514 26.25 -7.80 8.93
C LEU A 514 26.68 -6.41 9.44
N TRP A 515 26.27 -6.05 10.65
CA TRP A 515 26.59 -4.73 11.22
C TRP A 515 28.09 -4.56 11.48
N LYS A 516 28.79 -5.62 11.89
CA LYS A 516 30.25 -5.58 12.03
C LYS A 516 30.92 -5.25 10.70
N GLY A 517 30.50 -5.86 9.59
CA GLY A 517 31.06 -5.60 8.28
C GLY A 517 30.74 -4.20 7.75
N ILE A 518 29.50 -3.75 7.89
CA ILE A 518 29.08 -2.40 7.47
C ILE A 518 29.82 -1.32 8.27
N ASP A 519 30.02 -1.51 9.58
CA ASP A 519 30.73 -0.55 10.43
C ASP A 519 32.22 -0.47 10.08
N ALA A 520 32.85 -1.62 9.81
CA ALA A 520 34.24 -1.67 9.33
C ALA A 520 34.43 -1.06 7.94
N TRP A 521 33.40 -1.11 7.09
CA TRP A 521 33.44 -0.50 5.77
C TRP A 521 33.21 1.02 5.82
N SER A 522 32.21 1.46 6.58
CA SER A 522 31.79 2.87 6.62
C SER A 522 32.78 3.77 7.37
N SER A 523 33.49 3.25 8.36
CA SER A 523 34.54 3.97 9.11
C SER A 523 35.74 4.45 8.26
N ARG A 524 35.79 4.08 6.97
CA ARG A 524 36.87 4.45 6.05
C ARG A 524 36.73 5.87 5.49
N ASP A 525 35.52 6.43 5.49
CA ASP A 525 35.25 7.73 4.89
C ASP A 525 34.01 8.41 5.55
N PRO A 526 34.07 9.71 5.89
CA PRO A 526 32.95 10.41 6.55
C PRO A 526 31.63 10.38 5.76
N MET A 527 31.66 10.36 4.42
CA MET A 527 30.46 10.23 3.60
C MET A 527 29.83 8.84 3.77
N LEU A 528 30.65 7.79 3.85
CA LEU A 528 30.19 6.43 4.08
C LEU A 528 29.66 6.25 5.50
N GLU A 529 30.26 6.91 6.48
CA GLU A 529 29.76 6.95 7.86
C GLU A 529 28.37 7.60 7.93
N GLU A 530 28.18 8.76 7.29
CA GLU A 530 26.88 9.44 7.23
C GLU A 530 25.81 8.55 6.54
N MET A 531 26.20 7.81 5.51
CA MET A 531 25.32 6.88 4.81
C MET A 531 24.99 5.64 5.66
N ASN A 532 25.95 5.12 6.42
CA ASN A 532 25.71 4.06 7.40
C ASN A 532 24.76 4.52 8.51
N THR A 533 24.90 5.76 8.99
CA THR A 533 23.94 6.34 9.94
C THR A 533 22.53 6.35 9.36
N ALA A 534 22.35 6.79 8.11
CA ALA A 534 21.03 6.74 7.44
C ALA A 534 20.51 5.29 7.34
N LEU A 535 21.34 4.35 6.90
CA LEU A 535 20.98 2.93 6.82
C LEU A 535 20.53 2.39 8.18
N LYS A 536 21.29 2.68 9.24
CA LYS A 536 20.98 2.26 10.62
C LYS A 536 19.67 2.84 11.11
N LEU A 537 19.44 4.14 10.92
CA LEU A 537 18.18 4.80 11.32
C LEU A 537 16.98 4.08 10.71
N VAL A 538 17.01 3.86 9.39
CA VAL A 538 15.91 3.23 8.67
C VAL A 538 15.77 1.74 9.03
N TYR A 539 16.88 1.01 9.10
CA TYR A 539 16.87 -0.42 9.42
C TYR A 539 16.26 -0.69 10.79
N PHE A 540 16.74 0.00 11.84
CA PHE A 540 16.24 -0.25 13.19
C PHE A 540 14.82 0.27 13.40
N GLN A 541 14.42 1.33 12.69
CA GLN A 541 13.01 1.75 12.65
C GLN A 541 12.13 0.68 12.00
N THR A 542 12.55 0.16 10.84
CA THR A 542 11.85 -0.91 10.12
C THR A 542 11.74 -2.16 10.99
N TRP A 543 12.80 -2.49 11.74
CA TRP A 543 12.78 -3.61 12.69
C TRP A 543 11.69 -3.44 13.75
N VAL A 544 11.61 -2.26 14.39
CA VAL A 544 10.56 -1.99 15.39
C VAL A 544 9.15 -2.14 14.79
N LEU A 545 8.94 -1.62 13.58
CA LEU A 545 7.66 -1.72 12.88
C LEU A 545 7.28 -3.16 12.57
N LEU A 546 8.21 -3.95 12.02
CA LEU A 546 8.01 -5.37 11.72
C LEU A 546 7.68 -6.17 12.99
N GLU A 547 8.36 -5.89 14.11
CA GLU A 547 8.04 -6.54 15.38
C GLU A 547 6.59 -6.26 15.81
N ASP A 548 6.12 -5.00 15.70
CA ASP A 548 4.74 -4.65 16.05
C ASP A 548 3.70 -5.21 15.07
N PHE A 549 4.03 -5.33 13.79
CA PHE A 549 3.21 -6.05 12.81
C PHE A 549 3.01 -7.50 13.21
N TYR A 550 4.08 -8.27 13.48
CA TYR A 550 3.92 -9.67 13.88
C TYR A 550 3.22 -9.81 15.25
N MET A 551 3.41 -8.87 16.18
CA MET A 551 2.61 -8.85 17.40
C MET A 551 1.12 -8.57 17.14
N ASN A 552 0.77 -7.79 16.11
CA ASN A 552 -0.63 -7.62 15.69
C ASN A 552 -1.20 -8.92 15.13
N GLU A 553 -0.38 -9.72 14.43
CA GLU A 553 -0.72 -11.05 13.92
C GLU A 553 -0.72 -12.15 15.02
N GLY A 554 -0.54 -11.78 16.29
CA GLY A 554 -0.70 -12.67 17.45
C GLY A 554 0.58 -13.36 17.94
N PHE A 555 1.74 -13.06 17.35
CA PHE A 555 3.02 -13.63 17.79
C PHE A 555 3.53 -12.99 19.08
N SER A 556 4.24 -13.77 19.90
CA SER A 556 4.91 -13.22 21.08
C SER A 556 6.03 -12.24 20.68
N ALA A 557 6.48 -11.39 21.61
CA ALA A 557 7.58 -10.47 21.35
C ALA A 557 8.88 -11.19 20.91
N LYS A 558 9.12 -12.42 21.41
CA LYS A 558 10.29 -13.22 21.03
C LYS A 558 10.17 -13.75 19.61
N GLU A 559 9.01 -14.29 19.24
CA GLU A 559 8.74 -14.79 17.88
C GLU A 559 8.75 -13.64 16.87
N SER A 560 8.13 -12.51 17.24
CA SER A 560 8.07 -11.30 16.41
C SER A 560 9.45 -10.73 16.13
N LYS A 561 10.37 -10.76 17.11
CA LYS A 561 11.77 -10.38 16.90
C LYS A 561 12.43 -11.25 15.82
N ALA A 562 12.23 -12.56 15.88
CA ALA A 562 12.83 -13.50 14.94
C ALA A 562 12.24 -13.35 13.53
N LEU A 563 10.91 -13.26 13.42
CA LEU A 563 10.20 -12.98 12.16
C LEU A 563 10.61 -11.63 11.55
N ALA A 564 10.79 -10.60 12.37
CA ALA A 564 11.25 -9.30 11.90
C ALA A 564 12.70 -9.34 11.37
N LEU A 565 13.60 -10.08 12.02
CA LEU A 565 14.94 -10.31 11.50
C LEU A 565 14.95 -11.11 10.20
N GLU A 566 14.05 -12.09 10.06
CA GLU A 566 13.89 -12.86 8.83
C GLU A 566 13.39 -11.98 7.68
N ALA A 567 12.40 -11.12 7.94
CA ALA A 567 11.91 -10.14 6.97
C ALA A 567 12.99 -9.13 6.58
N LEU A 568 13.75 -8.59 7.55
CA LEU A 568 14.88 -7.71 7.26
C LEU A 568 15.95 -8.41 6.42
N LYS A 569 16.25 -9.69 6.71
CA LYS A 569 17.17 -10.49 5.91
C LYS A 569 16.67 -10.69 4.48
N ALA A 570 15.37 -10.88 4.28
CA ALA A 570 14.78 -10.93 2.96
C ALA A 570 14.90 -9.58 2.22
N ILE A 571 14.70 -8.46 2.91
CA ILE A 571 14.80 -7.10 2.33
C ILE A 571 16.25 -6.74 1.97
N VAL A 572 17.20 -6.91 2.90
CA VAL A 572 18.57 -6.36 2.75
C VAL A 572 19.65 -7.40 2.49
N GLY A 573 19.38 -8.67 2.77
CA GLY A 573 20.41 -9.70 2.89
C GLY A 573 21.16 -9.97 1.59
N ASN A 574 20.47 -9.97 0.45
CA ASN A 574 21.11 -10.14 -0.85
C ASN A 574 22.00 -8.93 -1.20
N HIS A 575 21.47 -7.72 -1.04
CA HIS A 575 22.15 -6.47 -1.39
C HIS A 575 23.37 -6.18 -0.50
N LEU A 576 23.34 -6.64 0.75
CA LEU A 576 24.41 -6.42 1.72
C LEU A 576 25.25 -7.67 1.99
N ALA A 577 25.11 -8.72 1.18
CA ALA A 577 25.77 -10.02 1.39
C ALA A 577 27.30 -9.92 1.54
N ARG A 578 27.94 -8.99 0.82
CA ARG A 578 29.40 -8.79 0.87
C ARG A 578 29.96 -8.34 2.22
N PHE A 579 29.09 -7.94 3.15
CA PHE A 579 29.47 -7.47 4.49
C PHE A 579 29.38 -8.56 5.57
N ILE A 580 29.04 -9.79 5.19
CA ILE A 580 28.92 -10.95 6.09
C ILE A 580 29.98 -11.97 5.71
#